data_AF-A0A1M5ZXK0-F1
#
_entry.id   AF-A0A1M5ZXK0-F1
#
_cell.length_a   1.000
_cell.length_b   1.000
_cell.length_c   1.000
_cell.angle_alpha   90.00
_cell.angle_beta   90.00
_cell.angle_gamma   90.00
#
_symmetry.space_group_name_H-M   'P 1'
#
loop_
_entity.id
_entity.type
_entity.pdbx_description
1 polymer ?
#
loop_
_entity_poly.entity_id
_entity_poly.type
_entity_poly.pdbx_seq_one_letter_code
_entity_poly.pdbx_strand_id
1 'polypeptide(L)'
;PDSGSNPKSTLVSILTYTQALILLGIPEEEREEFIEKHDVESMTKSELQQAVKDRDQVIQEKKDLQKDLDVKSSEITQLSAQAKSLEEQVNDCQAKYLTEQEKVTLKLKELETAKEEAPSAKEIAELENKLQAEKSQSSISKADAQFTIHRDIILNAYKELSQILSALNRIDPEIKENYREKLHTMLQNLAKHVEVWPPIITSNLSINTTHSRRS
;
A
#
# COMPACT_ATOMS: atom_id res chain seq x y z
N PRO A 1 60.33 -11.42 81.12
CA PRO A 1 61.23 -11.09 79.98
C PRO A 1 61.32 -12.30 79.06
N ASP A 2 60.39 -12.40 78.12
CA ASP A 2 60.39 -13.45 77.11
C ASP A 2 61.08 -12.85 75.87
N SER A 3 62.33 -13.25 75.66
CA SER A 3 63.10 -12.85 74.47
C SER A 3 62.48 -13.57 73.28
N GLY A 4 61.58 -12.87 72.58
CA GLY A 4 61.13 -13.24 71.26
C GLY A 4 62.35 -13.39 70.35
N SER A 5 62.79 -14.63 70.17
CA SER A 5 63.78 -15.00 69.17
C SER A 5 63.13 -14.73 67.82
N ASN A 6 63.40 -13.54 67.28
CA ASN A 6 62.84 -13.09 66.03
C ASN A 6 63.56 -13.87 64.91
N PRO A 7 62.87 -14.71 64.12
CA PRO A 7 63.48 -15.48 63.04
C PRO A 7 64.22 -14.58 62.02
N LYS A 8 63.88 -13.29 61.95
CA LYS A 8 64.59 -12.28 61.16
C LYS A 8 66.07 -12.13 61.51
N SER A 9 66.47 -12.32 62.77
CA SER A 9 67.86 -12.13 63.19
C SER A 9 68.78 -13.30 62.81
N THR A 10 68.22 -14.49 62.60
CA THR A 10 68.98 -15.70 62.23
C THR A 10 69.20 -15.77 60.71
N LEU A 11 68.20 -15.45 59.89
CA LEU A 11 68.31 -15.35 58.43
C LEU A 11 69.35 -14.31 57.98
N VAL A 12 69.39 -13.15 58.63
CA VAL A 12 70.38 -12.09 58.34
C VAL A 12 71.82 -12.55 58.62
N SER A 13 72.02 -13.57 59.46
CA SER A 13 73.36 -14.10 59.76
C SER A 13 73.90 -15.08 58.71
N ILE A 14 73.05 -15.62 57.83
CA ILE A 14 73.40 -16.62 56.81
C ILE A 14 73.50 -15.99 55.40
N LEU A 15 72.84 -14.84 55.18
CA LEU A 15 72.85 -14.14 53.90
C LEU A 15 74.14 -13.37 53.65
N THR A 16 74.67 -13.46 52.42
CA THR A 16 75.79 -12.60 52.00
C THR A 16 75.36 -11.14 51.89
N TYR A 17 76.28 -10.22 52.16
CA TYR A 17 76.05 -8.77 52.06
C TYR A 17 75.41 -8.36 50.72
N THR A 18 75.76 -9.03 49.62
CA THR A 18 75.21 -8.72 48.29
C THR A 18 73.77 -9.22 48.13
N GLN A 19 73.41 -10.37 48.69
CA GLN A 19 72.02 -10.85 48.69
C GLN A 19 71.12 -9.91 49.51
N ALA A 20 71.59 -9.46 50.69
CA ALA A 20 70.87 -8.49 51.53
C ALA A 20 70.61 -7.15 50.81
N LEU A 21 71.58 -6.65 50.03
CA LEU A 21 71.39 -5.45 49.20
C LEU A 21 70.36 -5.64 48.09
N ILE A 22 70.29 -6.81 47.47
CA ILE A 22 69.28 -7.12 46.44
C ILE A 22 67.87 -7.16 47.06
N LEU A 23 67.74 -7.76 48.25
CA LEU A 23 66.47 -7.81 49.00
C LEU A 23 66.00 -6.42 49.47
N LEU A 24 66.90 -5.46 49.64
CA LEU A 24 66.52 -4.08 49.96
C LEU A 24 65.81 -3.40 48.78
N GLY A 25 66.00 -3.89 47.55
CA GLY A 25 65.23 -3.46 46.38
C GLY A 25 63.77 -3.96 46.38
N ILE A 26 63.40 -4.83 47.31
CA ILE A 26 62.03 -5.31 47.54
C ILE A 26 61.37 -4.43 48.61
N PRO A 27 60.12 -3.94 48.38
CA PRO A 27 59.34 -3.28 49.42
C PRO A 27 59.31 -4.09 50.73
N GLU A 28 59.35 -3.42 51.87
CA GLU A 28 59.48 -4.08 53.17
C GLU A 28 58.31 -5.04 53.46
N GLU A 29 57.13 -4.68 52.97
CA GLU A 29 55.88 -5.43 53.12
C GLU A 29 55.88 -6.75 52.33
N GLU A 30 56.60 -6.80 51.20
CA GLU A 30 56.66 -7.97 50.31
C GLU A 30 57.92 -8.82 50.55
N ARG A 31 58.89 -8.31 51.32
CA ARG A 31 60.21 -8.95 51.51
C ARG A 31 60.10 -10.25 52.29
N GLU A 32 59.25 -10.31 53.31
CA GLU A 32 59.04 -11.52 54.12
C GLU A 32 58.40 -12.63 53.30
N GLU A 33 57.36 -12.31 52.53
CA GLU A 33 56.68 -13.26 51.64
C GLU A 33 57.61 -13.75 50.51
N PHE A 34 58.49 -12.88 50.01
CA PHE A 34 59.49 -13.25 49.02
C PHE A 34 60.53 -14.24 49.59
N ILE A 35 61.03 -14.02 50.82
CA ILE A 35 61.98 -14.92 51.49
C ILE A 35 61.33 -16.25 51.87
N GLU A 36 60.03 -16.27 52.17
CA GLU A 36 59.30 -17.51 52.45
C GLU A 36 59.05 -18.35 51.19
N LYS A 37 58.77 -17.70 50.05
CA LYS A 37 58.49 -18.38 48.77
C LYS A 37 59.74 -18.80 48.01
N HIS A 38 60.86 -18.10 48.21
CA HIS A 38 62.12 -18.36 47.53
C HIS A 38 63.19 -18.75 48.55
N ASP A 39 63.94 -19.82 48.29
CA ASP A 39 65.07 -20.23 49.15
C ASP A 39 66.28 -19.30 48.95
N VAL A 40 66.17 -18.07 49.47
CA VAL A 40 67.14 -16.98 49.23
C VAL A 40 68.54 -17.32 49.77
N GLU A 41 68.63 -18.17 50.80
CA GLU A 41 69.91 -18.60 51.39
C GLU A 41 70.71 -19.49 50.43
N SER A 42 70.03 -20.36 49.68
CA SER A 42 70.67 -21.26 48.70
C SER A 42 70.88 -20.64 47.32
N MET A 43 70.18 -19.55 46.98
CA MET A 43 70.26 -18.91 45.66
C MET A 43 71.55 -18.11 45.46
N THR A 44 72.18 -18.26 44.30
CA THR A 44 73.30 -17.39 43.91
C THR A 44 72.83 -15.95 43.66
N LYS A 45 73.78 -15.00 43.68
CA LYS A 45 73.51 -13.59 43.36
C LYS A 45 72.74 -13.40 42.05
N SER A 46 73.12 -14.14 41.00
CA SER A 46 72.49 -14.01 39.68
C SER A 46 71.07 -14.54 39.66
N GLU A 47 70.82 -15.65 40.35
CA GLU A 47 69.48 -16.24 40.48
C GLU A 47 68.56 -15.33 41.28
N LEU A 48 69.06 -14.74 42.38
CA LEU A 48 68.29 -13.80 43.20
C LEU A 48 67.94 -12.52 42.42
N GLN A 49 68.88 -11.98 41.63
CA GLN A 49 68.62 -10.83 40.76
C GLN A 49 67.58 -11.16 39.68
N GLN A 50 67.64 -12.36 39.10
CA GLN A 50 66.67 -12.79 38.10
C GLN A 50 65.27 -12.95 38.71
N ALA A 51 65.15 -13.56 39.89
CA ALA A 51 63.87 -13.74 40.57
C ALA A 51 63.19 -12.41 40.94
N VAL A 52 63.97 -11.42 41.39
CA VAL A 52 63.44 -10.06 41.65
C VAL A 52 62.95 -9.42 40.36
N LYS A 53 63.72 -9.55 39.27
CA LYS A 53 63.34 -9.00 37.96
C LYS A 53 62.07 -9.66 37.39
N ASP A 54 61.97 -10.98 37.48
CA ASP A 54 60.81 -11.73 37.01
C ASP A 54 59.55 -11.35 37.81
N ARG A 55 59.68 -11.18 39.13
CA ARG A 55 58.60 -10.66 39.96
C ARG A 55 58.16 -9.26 39.52
N ASP A 56 59.09 -8.34 39.33
CA ASP A 56 58.78 -6.97 38.93
C ASP A 56 58.07 -6.94 37.57
N GLN A 57 58.49 -7.80 36.64
CA GLN A 57 57.82 -7.97 35.36
C GLN A 57 56.39 -8.49 35.54
N VAL A 58 56.17 -9.52 36.35
CA VAL A 58 54.83 -10.07 36.62
C VAL A 58 53.92 -9.04 37.31
N ILE A 59 54.45 -8.25 38.24
CA ILE A 59 53.69 -7.16 38.90
C ILE A 59 53.28 -6.10 37.86
N GLN A 60 54.20 -5.72 36.98
CA GLN A 60 53.91 -4.76 35.92
C GLN A 60 52.87 -5.29 34.93
N GLU A 61 53.01 -6.53 34.47
CA GLU A 61 52.03 -7.19 33.59
C GLU A 61 50.65 -7.30 34.26
N LYS A 62 50.60 -7.66 35.55
CA LYS A 62 49.35 -7.73 36.31
C LYS A 62 48.69 -6.35 36.42
N LYS A 63 49.48 -5.28 36.64
CA LYS A 63 48.98 -3.91 36.69
C LYS A 63 48.43 -3.46 35.34
N ASP A 64 49.11 -3.79 34.25
CA ASP A 64 48.68 -3.45 32.90
C ASP A 64 47.41 -4.23 32.51
N LEU A 65 47.32 -5.52 32.87
CA LEU A 65 46.10 -6.32 32.71
C LEU A 65 44.95 -5.79 33.55
N GLN A 66 45.19 -5.38 34.80
CA GLN A 66 44.15 -4.78 35.64
C GLN A 66 43.60 -3.50 35.02
N LYS A 67 44.49 -2.64 34.49
CA LYS A 67 44.08 -1.41 33.81
C LYS A 67 43.27 -1.71 32.55
N ASP A 68 43.66 -2.70 31.75
CA ASP A 68 42.91 -3.11 30.56
C ASP A 68 41.54 -3.70 30.93
N LEU A 69 41.47 -4.46 32.03
CA LEU A 69 40.22 -5.00 32.56
C LEU A 69 39.27 -3.89 33.02
N ASP A 70 39.77 -2.89 33.74
CA ASP A 70 38.97 -1.74 34.19
C ASP A 70 38.46 -0.91 33.00
N VAL A 71 39.27 -0.76 31.95
CA VAL A 71 38.83 -0.10 30.70
C VAL A 71 37.73 -0.92 30.04
N LYS A 72 37.91 -2.22 29.86
CA LYS A 72 36.89 -3.09 29.24
C LYS A 72 35.61 -3.16 30.06
N SER A 73 35.68 -3.16 31.40
CA SER A 73 34.49 -3.17 32.24
C SER A 73 33.70 -1.87 32.11
N SER A 74 34.39 -0.74 31.98
CA SER A 74 33.76 0.56 31.72
C SER A 74 33.07 0.58 30.36
N GLU A 75 33.72 0.03 29.32
CA GLU A 75 33.18 -0.08 27.96
C GLU A 75 31.94 -0.98 27.92
N ILE A 76 31.99 -2.13 28.59
CA ILE A 76 30.84 -3.05 28.72
C ILE A 76 29.66 -2.36 29.40
N THR A 77 29.92 -1.58 30.45
CA THR A 77 28.87 -0.83 31.16
C THR A 77 28.23 0.21 30.26
N GLN A 78 29.04 0.93 29.47
CA GLN A 78 28.56 1.92 28.51
C GLN A 78 27.75 1.28 27.38
N LEU A 79 28.26 0.20 26.78
CA LEU A 79 27.55 -0.54 25.73
C LEU A 79 26.24 -1.13 26.23
N SER A 80 26.20 -1.64 27.47
CA SER A 80 24.97 -2.14 28.09
C SER A 80 23.93 -1.03 28.29
N ALA A 81 24.36 0.17 28.69
CA ALA A 81 23.47 1.33 28.82
C ALA A 81 22.92 1.77 27.45
N GLN A 82 23.77 1.80 26.42
CA GLN A 82 23.35 2.12 25.05
C GLN A 82 22.36 1.10 24.50
N ALA A 83 22.61 -0.20 24.71
CA ALA A 83 21.71 -1.26 24.28
C ALA A 83 20.30 -1.12 24.90
N LYS A 84 20.23 -0.85 26.21
CA LYS A 84 18.94 -0.59 26.89
C LYS A 84 18.21 0.62 26.34
N SER A 85 18.91 1.72 26.07
CA SER A 85 18.30 2.92 25.50
C SER A 85 17.80 2.70 24.08
N LEU A 86 18.53 1.94 23.26
CA LEU A 86 18.09 1.57 21.91
C LEU A 86 16.87 0.65 21.95
N GLU A 87 16.85 -0.32 22.85
CA GLU A 87 15.71 -1.22 23.06
C GLU A 87 14.44 -0.45 23.43
N GLU A 88 14.54 0.52 24.33
CA GLU A 88 13.43 1.39 24.71
C GLU A 88 12.92 2.23 23.53
N GLN A 89 13.82 2.79 22.71
CA GLN A 89 13.45 3.54 21.50
C GLN A 89 12.76 2.67 20.44
N VAL A 90 13.23 1.43 20.25
CA VAL A 90 12.60 0.47 19.32
C VAL A 90 11.20 0.13 19.79
N ASN A 91 11.01 -0.12 21.08
CA ASN A 91 9.70 -0.41 21.66
C ASN A 91 8.73 0.77 21.52
N ASP A 92 9.18 2.01 21.77
CA ASP A 92 8.37 3.22 21.57
C ASP A 92 7.99 3.43 20.09
N CYS A 93 8.94 3.22 19.18
CA CYS A 93 8.68 3.30 17.74
C CYS A 93 7.68 2.23 17.28
N GLN A 94 7.80 1.01 17.80
CA GLN A 94 6.89 -0.10 17.50
C GLN A 94 5.48 0.19 18.03
N ALA A 95 5.34 0.72 19.25
CA ALA A 95 4.06 1.13 19.79
C ALA A 95 3.40 2.21 18.92
N LYS A 96 4.14 3.24 18.52
CA LYS A 96 3.65 4.29 17.62
C LYS A 96 3.21 3.72 16.27
N TYR A 97 4.00 2.83 15.67
CA TYR A 97 3.65 2.18 14.41
C TYR A 97 2.32 1.40 14.51
N LEU A 98 2.13 0.62 15.58
CA LEU A 98 0.88 -0.11 15.81
C LEU A 98 -0.32 0.83 15.95
N THR A 99 -0.17 1.93 16.71
CA THR A 99 -1.27 2.92 16.84
C THR A 99 -1.62 3.60 15.53
N GLU A 100 -0.63 3.91 14.68
CA GLU A 100 -0.90 4.47 13.35
C GLU A 100 -1.54 3.42 12.42
N GLN A 101 -1.13 2.16 12.50
CA GLN A 101 -1.76 1.07 11.75
C GLN A 101 -3.24 0.90 12.15
N GLU A 102 -3.56 0.95 13.45
CA GLU A 102 -4.94 0.94 13.93
C GLU A 102 -5.74 2.12 13.40
N LYS A 103 -5.20 3.36 13.45
CA LYS A 103 -5.85 4.54 12.87
C LYS A 103 -6.12 4.40 11.37
N VAL A 104 -5.16 3.85 10.62
CA VAL A 104 -5.34 3.60 9.18
C VAL A 104 -6.46 2.60 8.94
N THR A 105 -6.52 1.51 9.72
CA THR A 105 -7.60 0.52 9.58
C THR A 105 -8.97 1.09 9.97
N LEU A 106 -9.05 1.95 10.98
CA LEU A 106 -10.27 2.67 11.34
C LEU A 106 -10.72 3.59 10.20
N LYS A 107 -9.80 4.40 9.65
CA LYS A 107 -10.10 5.27 8.50
C LYS A 107 -10.52 4.49 7.25
N LEU A 108 -9.95 3.31 7.02
CA LEU A 108 -10.36 2.43 5.91
C LEU A 108 -11.79 1.92 6.13
N LYS A 109 -12.14 1.50 7.34
CA LYS A 109 -13.51 1.12 7.69
C LYS A 109 -14.47 2.30 7.57
N GLU A 110 -14.10 3.49 8.04
CA GLU A 110 -14.89 4.71 7.89
C GLU A 110 -15.10 5.10 6.42
N LEU A 111 -14.09 4.92 5.56
CA LEU A 111 -14.21 5.12 4.11
C LEU A 111 -15.12 4.08 3.47
N GLU A 112 -15.05 2.83 3.91
CA GLU A 112 -15.89 1.74 3.42
C GLU A 112 -17.35 1.96 3.84
N THR A 113 -17.61 2.33 5.10
CA THR A 113 -18.93 2.73 5.57
C THR A 113 -19.42 3.99 4.87
N ALA A 114 -18.58 5.03 4.68
CA ALA A 114 -18.98 6.23 3.94
C ALA A 114 -19.27 5.96 2.45
N LYS A 115 -18.65 4.93 1.87
CA LYS A 115 -18.95 4.47 0.50
C LYS A 115 -20.24 3.68 0.42
N GLU A 116 -20.59 2.91 1.45
CA GLU A 116 -21.88 2.22 1.58
C GLU A 116 -23.02 3.19 1.97
N GLU A 117 -22.71 4.16 2.81
CA GLU A 117 -23.55 5.28 3.24
C GLU A 117 -23.52 6.46 2.26
N ALA A 118 -23.03 6.28 1.02
CA ALA A 118 -23.24 7.25 -0.03
C ALA A 118 -24.63 6.99 -0.66
N PRO A 119 -25.74 7.58 -0.15
CA PRO A 119 -27.05 7.48 -0.80
C PRO A 119 -26.99 7.97 -2.24
N SER A 120 -26.01 8.82 -2.58
CA SER A 120 -25.81 9.33 -3.94
C SER A 120 -25.57 8.24 -4.97
N ALA A 121 -24.81 7.17 -4.74
CA ALA A 121 -24.53 6.22 -5.82
C ALA A 121 -25.78 5.41 -6.23
N LYS A 122 -26.58 4.98 -5.25
CA LYS A 122 -27.86 4.29 -5.51
C LYS A 122 -28.94 5.24 -5.99
N GLU A 123 -29.06 6.43 -5.40
CA GLU A 123 -30.03 7.44 -5.85
C GLU A 123 -29.72 7.97 -7.26
N ILE A 124 -28.44 8.17 -7.60
CA ILE A 124 -28.03 8.57 -8.97
C ILE A 124 -28.41 7.46 -9.96
N ALA A 125 -28.11 6.20 -9.66
CA ALA A 125 -28.48 5.09 -10.54
C ALA A 125 -30.01 4.95 -10.70
N GLU A 126 -30.79 5.25 -9.66
CA GLU A 126 -32.25 5.25 -9.73
C GLU A 126 -32.79 6.43 -10.56
N LEU A 127 -32.21 7.62 -10.40
CA LEU A 127 -32.58 8.82 -11.17
C LEU A 127 -32.22 8.68 -12.65
N GLU A 128 -31.08 8.08 -12.99
CA GLU A 128 -30.69 7.81 -14.38
C GLU A 128 -31.65 6.84 -15.08
N ASN A 129 -32.07 5.77 -14.38
CA ASN A 129 -33.06 4.84 -14.91
C ASN A 129 -34.43 5.51 -15.12
N LYS A 130 -34.86 6.35 -14.17
CA LYS A 130 -36.11 7.13 -14.30
C LYS A 130 -36.03 8.10 -15.49
N LEU A 131 -34.90 8.80 -15.65
CA LEU A 131 -34.66 9.72 -16.78
C LEU A 131 -34.71 8.98 -18.12
N GLN A 132 -34.09 7.80 -18.21
CA GLN A 132 -34.07 7.02 -19.43
C GLN A 132 -35.45 6.44 -19.77
N ALA A 133 -36.22 6.01 -18.75
CA ALA A 133 -37.59 5.57 -18.92
C ALA A 133 -38.50 6.71 -19.41
N GLU A 134 -38.38 7.90 -18.82
CA GLU A 134 -39.16 9.08 -19.21
C GLU A 134 -38.80 9.58 -20.61
N LYS A 135 -37.51 9.56 -20.98
CA LYS A 135 -37.04 9.88 -22.33
C LYS A 135 -37.57 8.89 -23.38
N SER A 136 -37.60 7.60 -23.05
CA SER A 136 -38.18 6.56 -23.90
C SER A 136 -39.69 6.76 -24.06
N GLN A 137 -40.39 7.03 -22.95
CA GLN A 137 -41.83 7.29 -22.95
C GLN A 137 -42.21 8.55 -23.74
N SER A 138 -41.42 9.62 -23.61
CA SER A 138 -41.58 10.86 -24.39
C SER A 138 -41.42 10.60 -25.90
N SER A 139 -40.42 9.78 -26.28
CA SER A 139 -40.19 9.41 -27.69
C SER A 139 -41.33 8.55 -28.25
N ILE A 140 -41.84 7.59 -27.48
CA ILE A 140 -43.00 6.76 -27.84
C ILE A 140 -44.25 7.62 -27.99
N SER A 141 -44.52 8.53 -27.04
CA SER A 141 -45.68 9.43 -27.11
C SER A 141 -45.64 10.33 -28.35
N LYS A 142 -44.45 10.84 -28.72
CA LYS A 142 -44.27 11.60 -29.96
C LYS A 142 -44.54 10.75 -31.21
N ALA A 143 -44.07 9.50 -31.24
CA ALA A 143 -44.33 8.58 -32.35
C ALA A 143 -45.83 8.23 -32.47
N ASP A 144 -46.51 8.02 -31.34
CA ASP A 144 -47.95 7.73 -31.29
C ASP A 144 -48.80 8.91 -31.78
N ALA A 145 -48.44 10.13 -31.37
CA ALA A 145 -49.08 11.35 -31.89
C ALA A 145 -48.89 11.50 -33.40
N GLN A 146 -47.68 11.25 -33.92
CA GLN A 146 -47.40 11.29 -35.36
C GLN A 146 -48.19 10.21 -36.12
N PHE A 147 -48.21 8.98 -35.59
CA PHE A 147 -48.99 7.89 -36.17
C PHE A 147 -50.48 8.24 -36.24
N THR A 148 -51.04 8.79 -35.15
CA THR A 148 -52.44 9.21 -35.07
C THR A 148 -52.77 10.27 -36.13
N ILE A 149 -51.92 11.30 -36.27
CA ILE A 149 -52.09 12.35 -37.27
C ILE A 149 -52.10 11.76 -38.69
N HIS A 150 -51.12 10.93 -39.03
CA HIS A 150 -51.03 10.35 -40.38
C HIS A 150 -52.16 9.36 -40.67
N ARG A 151 -52.57 8.56 -39.68
CA ARG A 151 -53.72 7.66 -39.79
C ARG A 151 -54.98 8.45 -40.14
N ASP A 152 -55.25 9.55 -39.43
CA ASP A 152 -56.45 10.35 -39.63
C ASP A 152 -56.46 11.04 -41.00
N ILE A 153 -55.30 11.51 -41.48
CA ILE A 153 -55.15 12.03 -42.85
C ILE A 153 -55.52 10.97 -43.89
N ILE A 154 -55.01 9.75 -43.76
CA ILE A 154 -55.30 8.66 -44.69
C ILE A 154 -56.80 8.31 -44.67
N LEU A 155 -57.41 8.21 -43.49
CA LEU A 155 -58.84 7.92 -43.35
C LEU A 155 -59.71 9.01 -43.98
N ASN A 156 -59.37 10.28 -43.79
CA ASN A 156 -60.08 11.40 -44.40
C ASN A 156 -59.92 11.41 -45.93
N ALA A 157 -58.71 11.21 -46.45
CA ALA A 157 -58.49 11.12 -47.89
C ALA A 157 -59.30 9.98 -48.53
N TYR A 158 -59.34 8.81 -47.89
CA TYR A 158 -60.15 7.68 -48.34
C TYR A 158 -61.65 8.01 -48.34
N LYS A 159 -62.14 8.72 -47.32
CA LYS A 159 -63.53 9.19 -47.23
C LYS A 159 -63.88 10.13 -48.39
N GLU A 160 -63.02 11.09 -48.70
CA GLU A 160 -63.21 12.01 -49.82
C GLU A 160 -63.23 11.28 -51.17
N LEU A 161 -62.29 10.34 -51.39
CA LEU A 161 -62.29 9.50 -52.58
C LEU A 161 -63.58 8.67 -52.70
N SER A 162 -64.09 8.15 -51.59
CA SER A 162 -65.36 7.41 -51.56
C SER A 162 -66.57 8.30 -51.88
N GLN A 163 -66.56 9.57 -51.44
CA GLN A 163 -67.58 10.55 -51.81
C GLN A 163 -67.53 10.87 -53.30
N ILE A 164 -66.33 11.02 -53.89
CA ILE A 164 -66.14 11.21 -55.33
C ILE A 164 -66.74 10.02 -56.10
N LEU A 165 -66.41 8.78 -55.73
CA LEU A 165 -66.98 7.59 -56.38
C LEU A 165 -68.51 7.55 -56.28
N SER A 166 -69.06 7.95 -55.13
CA SER A 166 -70.52 8.01 -54.92
C SER A 166 -71.19 9.06 -55.81
N ALA A 167 -70.53 10.21 -56.03
CA ALA A 167 -71.01 11.24 -56.94
C ALA A 167 -70.92 10.80 -58.40
N LEU A 168 -69.80 10.19 -58.83
CA LEU A 168 -69.64 9.69 -60.19
C LEU A 168 -70.65 8.58 -60.52
N ASN A 169 -71.02 7.73 -59.56
CA ASN A 169 -72.03 6.70 -59.78
C ASN A 169 -73.39 7.26 -60.26
N ARG A 170 -73.68 8.53 -60.00
CA ARG A 170 -74.90 9.22 -60.44
C ARG A 170 -74.76 9.89 -61.81
N ILE A 171 -73.54 10.10 -62.28
CA ILE A 171 -73.23 10.85 -63.51
C ILE A 171 -72.81 9.87 -64.61
N ASP A 172 -71.80 9.05 -64.34
CA ASP A 172 -71.19 8.09 -65.26
C ASP A 172 -70.70 6.84 -64.49
N PRO A 173 -71.48 5.73 -64.53
CA PRO A 173 -71.13 4.50 -63.85
C PRO A 173 -69.85 3.82 -64.37
N GLU A 174 -69.51 4.01 -65.64
CA GLU A 174 -68.35 3.38 -66.28
C GLU A 174 -67.06 4.07 -65.83
N ILE A 175 -67.06 5.42 -65.80
CA ILE A 175 -65.94 6.20 -65.23
C ILE A 175 -65.78 5.91 -63.74
N LYS A 176 -66.87 5.83 -62.97
CA LYS A 176 -66.82 5.42 -61.56
C LYS A 176 -66.11 4.08 -61.38
N GLU A 177 -66.41 3.10 -62.23
CA GLU A 177 -65.83 1.77 -62.15
C GLU A 177 -64.31 1.78 -62.34
N ASN A 178 -63.83 2.50 -63.35
CA ASN A 178 -62.41 2.69 -63.61
C ASN A 178 -61.68 3.33 -62.41
N TYR A 179 -62.28 4.36 -61.79
CA TYR A 179 -61.69 5.03 -60.63
C TYR A 179 -61.70 4.13 -59.39
N ARG A 180 -62.73 3.30 -59.23
CA ARG A 180 -62.78 2.31 -58.14
C ARG A 180 -61.66 1.26 -58.29
N GLU A 181 -61.43 0.74 -59.49
CA GLU A 181 -60.34 -0.22 -59.75
C GLU A 181 -58.95 0.39 -59.47
N LYS A 182 -58.73 1.66 -59.86
CA LYS A 182 -57.50 2.40 -59.53
C LYS A 182 -57.32 2.56 -58.02
N LEU A 183 -58.37 2.94 -57.30
CA LEU A 183 -58.35 3.06 -55.84
C LEU A 183 -58.09 1.71 -55.16
N HIS A 184 -58.73 0.65 -55.63
CA HIS A 184 -58.55 -0.70 -55.12
C HIS A 184 -57.10 -1.17 -55.28
N THR A 185 -56.52 -0.98 -56.47
CA THR A 185 -55.12 -1.33 -56.75
C THR A 185 -54.16 -0.57 -55.84
N MET A 186 -54.38 0.73 -55.64
CA MET A 186 -53.57 1.54 -54.72
C MET A 186 -53.61 1.00 -53.28
N LEU A 187 -54.79 0.67 -52.76
CA LEU A 187 -54.97 0.15 -51.40
C LEU A 187 -54.34 -1.23 -51.23
N GLN A 188 -54.45 -2.12 -52.23
CA GLN A 188 -53.78 -3.42 -52.20
C GLN A 188 -52.26 -3.27 -52.14
N ASN A 189 -51.69 -2.33 -52.90
CA ASN A 189 -50.25 -2.08 -52.87
C ASN A 189 -49.82 -1.57 -51.49
N LEU A 190 -50.56 -0.61 -50.92
CA LEU A 190 -50.30 -0.13 -49.55
C LEU A 190 -50.33 -1.26 -48.52
N ALA A 191 -51.33 -2.14 -48.59
CA ALA A 191 -51.44 -3.30 -47.69
C ALA A 191 -50.20 -4.21 -47.78
N LYS A 192 -49.75 -4.55 -49.00
CA LYS A 192 -48.55 -5.36 -49.23
C LYS A 192 -47.28 -4.71 -48.65
N HIS A 193 -47.16 -3.39 -48.72
CA HIS A 193 -46.01 -2.67 -48.15
C HIS A 193 -45.97 -2.69 -46.62
N VAL A 194 -47.13 -2.81 -45.95
CA VAL A 194 -47.21 -2.91 -44.49
C VAL A 194 -46.92 -4.32 -43.98
N GLU A 195 -47.18 -5.36 -44.80
CA GLU A 195 -46.92 -6.76 -44.44
C GLU A 195 -45.41 -7.10 -44.36
N VAL A 196 -44.55 -6.35 -45.05
CA VAL A 196 -43.10 -6.59 -45.10
C VAL A 196 -42.37 -5.66 -44.14
N TRP A 197 -41.60 -6.22 -43.21
CA TRP A 197 -40.75 -5.48 -42.28
C TRP A 197 -39.26 -5.69 -42.58
N PRO A 198 -38.42 -4.63 -42.63
CA PRO A 198 -38.76 -3.21 -42.52
C PRO A 198 -39.45 -2.70 -43.80
N PRO A 199 -40.32 -1.68 -43.68
CA PRO A 199 -41.01 -1.11 -44.84
C PRO A 199 -39.99 -0.51 -45.82
N ILE A 200 -39.99 -1.00 -47.05
CA ILE A 200 -39.15 -0.46 -48.13
C ILE A 200 -39.78 0.84 -48.62
N ILE A 201 -39.16 1.98 -48.32
CA ILE A 201 -39.63 3.30 -48.80
C ILE A 201 -39.23 3.46 -50.26
N THR A 202 -40.12 3.12 -51.18
CA THR A 202 -39.98 3.50 -52.60
C THR A 202 -40.72 4.81 -52.83
N SER A 203 -40.00 5.93 -52.91
CA SER A 203 -40.62 7.19 -53.32
C SER A 203 -40.96 7.12 -54.81
N ASN A 204 -42.24 7.22 -55.17
CA ASN A 204 -42.68 7.34 -56.57
C ASN A 204 -42.33 8.71 -57.21
N LEU A 205 -41.52 9.54 -56.54
CA LEU A 205 -40.92 10.73 -57.10
C LEU A 205 -39.68 10.35 -57.91
N SER A 206 -39.81 10.25 -59.23
CA SER A 206 -38.66 10.33 -60.12
C SER A 206 -38.09 11.75 -60.06
N ILE A 207 -37.16 12.00 -59.15
CA ILE A 207 -36.40 13.24 -59.12
C ILE A 207 -35.41 13.15 -60.29
N ASN A 208 -35.79 13.68 -61.45
CA ASN A 208 -34.87 13.93 -62.55
C ASN A 208 -33.92 15.05 -62.11
N THR A 209 -32.84 14.72 -61.40
CA THR A 209 -31.71 15.63 -61.25
C THR A 209 -30.97 15.67 -62.58
N THR A 210 -31.41 16.56 -63.47
CA THR A 210 -30.62 16.98 -64.63
C THR A 210 -29.36 17.64 -64.11
N HIS A 211 -28.26 16.88 -64.07
CA HIS A 211 -26.92 17.44 -63.92
C HIS A 211 -26.61 18.24 -65.19
N SER A 212 -27.01 19.52 -65.21
CA SER A 212 -26.57 20.46 -66.23
C SER A 212 -25.15 20.88 -65.91
N ARG A 213 -24.23 20.26 -66.62
CA ARG A 213 -22.83 20.66 -66.76
C ARG A 213 -22.77 22.09 -67.33
N ARG A 214 -22.22 23.04 -66.58
CA ARG A 214 -21.57 24.28 -67.05
C ARG A 214 -20.32 24.44 -66.18
N SER A 215 -19.15 24.14 -66.76
CA SER A 215 -18.21 25.12 -67.36
C SER A 215 -17.43 25.83 -66.26
#